data_AF-A0A212U2H0-F1
#
_entry.id   AF-A0A212U2H0-F1
#
_cell.length_a   1.000
_cell.length_b   1.000
_cell.length_c   1.000
_cell.angle_alpha   90.00
_cell.angle_beta   90.00
_cell.angle_gamma   90.00
#
_symmetry.space_group_name_H-M   'P 1'
#
loop_
_entity.id
_entity.type
_entity.pdbx_description
1 polymer ?
#
loop_
_entity_poly.entity_id
_entity_poly.type
_entity_poly.pdbx_seq_one_letter_code
_entity_poly.pdbx_strand_id
1 'polypeptide(L)' 'MYTYEDAVKQLQETGSIGLINFKELSYEDLDELLEEIKKWCVYANGDNKKLKKESKKNKKKDKKKK' A
#
# COMPACT_ATOMS: atom_id res chain seq x y z
N MET A 1 -7.39 13.47 4.78
CA MET A 1 -7.28 12.75 3.51
C MET A 1 -6.58 11.45 3.82
N TYR A 2 -7.26 10.33 3.65
CA TYR A 2 -6.65 9.02 3.80
C TYR A 2 -5.65 8.77 2.67
N THR A 3 -4.42 8.37 3.03
CA THR A 3 -3.34 8.19 2.06
C THR A 3 -3.00 6.72 1.86
N TYR A 4 -2.26 6.43 0.79
CA TYR A 4 -1.71 5.10 0.56
C TYR A 4 -0.91 4.57 1.76
N GLU A 5 -0.13 5.45 2.41
CA GLU A 5 0.69 5.06 3.56
C GLU A 5 -0.18 4.67 4.77
N ASP A 6 -1.30 5.36 4.97
CA ASP A 6 -2.30 5.00 5.99
C ASP A 6 -2.94 3.65 5.68
N ALA A 7 -3.26 3.40 4.40
CA ALA A 7 -3.82 2.13 3.92
C ALA A 7 -2.90 0.95 4.21
N VAL A 8 -1.61 1.08 3.85
CA VAL A 8 -0.62 0.04 4.12
C VAL A 8 -0.43 -0.14 5.62
N LYS A 9 -0.35 0.94 6.39
CA LYS A 9 -0.19 0.86 7.85
C LYS A 9 -1.36 0.12 8.50
N GLN A 10 -2.60 0.42 8.10
CA GLN A 10 -3.78 -0.26 8.61
C GLN A 10 -3.81 -1.75 8.24
N LEU A 11 -3.41 -2.11 7.01
CA LEU A 11 -3.25 -3.49 6.58
C LEU A 11 -2.16 -4.23 7.38
N GLN A 12 -1.03 -3.57 7.67
CA GLN A 12 0.04 -4.16 8.49
C GLN A 12 -0.40 -4.40 9.95
N GLU A 13 -1.18 -3.49 10.51
CA GLU A 13 -1.59 -3.56 11.93
C GLU A 13 -2.78 -4.49 12.14
N THR A 14 -3.75 -4.47 11.23
CA THR A 14 -5.04 -5.16 11.42
C THR A 14 -5.28 -6.32 10.45
N GLY A 15 -4.53 -6.39 9.35
CA GLY A 15 -4.80 -7.34 8.25
C GLY A 15 -6.05 -7.01 7.44
N SER A 16 -6.70 -5.86 7.68
CA SER A 16 -7.94 -5.46 7.05
C SER A 16 -7.94 -3.99 6.66
N ILE A 17 -8.73 -3.64 5.65
CA ILE A 17 -8.96 -2.24 5.25
C ILE A 17 -10.46 -2.02 5.04
N GLY A 18 -10.97 -0.91 5.55
CA GLY A 18 -12.38 -0.56 5.39
C GLY A 18 -12.67 -0.03 3.99
N LEU A 19 -13.84 -0.37 3.42
CA LEU A 19 -14.26 0.08 2.09
C LEU A 19 -14.38 1.61 1.97
N ILE A 20 -14.71 2.31 3.07
CA ILE A 20 -14.79 3.77 3.12
C ILE A 20 -13.41 4.37 2.86
N ASN A 21 -12.39 3.88 3.56
CA ASN A 21 -11.00 4.29 3.40
C ASN A 21 -10.47 3.93 2.00
N PHE A 22 -10.88 2.77 1.50
CA PHE A 22 -10.56 2.32 0.14
C PHE A 22 -11.13 3.28 -0.92
N LYS A 23 -12.35 3.80 -0.74
CA LYS A 23 -12.98 4.76 -1.65
C LYS A 23 -12.29 6.14 -1.67
N GLU A 24 -11.61 6.53 -0.60
CA GLU A 24 -10.90 7.81 -0.52
C GLU A 24 -9.57 7.83 -1.30
N LEU A 25 -9.03 6.65 -1.63
CA LEU A 25 -7.78 6.53 -2.38
C LEU A 25 -7.99 6.83 -3.86
N SER A 26 -6.97 7.42 -4.49
CA SER A 26 -6.98 7.61 -5.94
C SER A 26 -6.89 6.26 -6.66
N TYR A 27 -7.38 6.19 -7.89
CA TYR A 27 -7.31 4.95 -8.69
C TYR A 27 -5.88 4.43 -8.85
N GLU A 28 -4.90 5.33 -9.01
CA GLU A 28 -3.48 4.97 -9.10
C GLU A 28 -2.96 4.35 -7.80
N ASP A 29 -3.34 4.92 -6.65
CA ASP A 29 -2.93 4.40 -5.34
C ASP A 29 -3.63 3.07 -5.02
N LEU A 30 -4.88 2.91 -5.46
CA LEU A 30 -5.65 1.67 -5.33
C LEU A 30 -5.05 0.54 -6.15
N ASP A 31 -4.72 0.81 -7.41
CA ASP A 31 -4.08 -0.17 -8.30
C ASP A 31 -2.74 -0.64 -7.72
N GLU A 32 -1.92 0.30 -7.24
CA GLU A 32 -0.65 -0.02 -6.59
C GLU A 32 -0.85 -0.82 -5.28
N LEU A 33 -1.83 -0.44 -4.46
CA LEU A 33 -2.13 -1.11 -3.19
C LEU A 33 -2.59 -2.55 -3.43
N LEU A 34 -3.47 -2.78 -4.40
CA LEU A 34 -3.96 -4.11 -4.76
C LEU A 34 -2.84 -4.99 -5.32
N GLU A 35 -1.95 -4.43 -6.14
CA GLU A 35 -0.78 -5.14 -6.65
C GLU A 35 0.22 -5.51 -5.54
N GLU A 36 0.33 -4.68 -4.50
CA GLU A 36 1.18 -4.97 -3.34
C GLU A 36 0.51 -6.00 -2.40
N ILE A 37 -0.81 -5.90 -2.16
CA ILE A 37 -1.59 -6.89 -1.41
C ILE A 37 -1.50 -8.26 -2.08
N LYS A 38 -1.65 -8.33 -3.41
CA LYS A 38 -1.52 -9.58 -4.17
C LYS A 38 -0.14 -10.21 -4.00
N LYS A 39 0.93 -9.40 -4.14
CA LYS A 39 2.31 -9.89 -3.91
C LYS A 39 2.50 -10.36 -2.48
N TRP A 40 1.94 -9.65 -1.53
CA TRP A 40 2.02 -9.97 -0.12
C TRP A 40 1.27 -11.27 0.23
N CYS A 41 0.01 -11.45 -0.19
CA CYS A 41 -0.71 -12.69 0.04
C CYS A 41 -0.05 -13.89 -0.64
N VAL A 42 0.43 -13.73 -1.88
CA VAL A 42 0.99 -14.85 -2.67
C VAL A 42 2.42 -15.20 -2.27
N TYR A 43 3.30 -14.21 -2.11
CA TYR A 43 4.74 -14.45 -1.89
C TYR A 43 5.19 -14.29 -0.44
N ALA A 44 4.46 -13.50 0.35
CA ALA A 44 4.76 -13.32 1.77
C ALA A 44 3.86 -14.17 2.68
N ASN A 45 2.97 -15.00 2.11
CA ASN A 45 2.05 -15.87 2.85
C ASN A 45 1.21 -15.10 3.89
N GLY A 46 0.86 -13.85 3.60
CA GLY A 46 0.14 -12.99 4.54
C GLY A 46 0.95 -12.50 5.74
N ASP A 47 2.29 -12.51 5.69
CA ASP A 47 3.12 -11.96 6.77
C ASP A 47 3.17 -10.42 6.72
N ASN A 48 2.43 -9.74 7.59
CA ASN A 48 2.30 -8.28 7.64
C ASN A 48 3.66 -7.55 7.64
N LYS A 49 4.73 -8.15 8.16
CA LYS A 49 6.07 -7.55 8.20
C LYS A 49 6.68 -7.33 6.81
N LYS A 50 6.17 -8.04 5.80
CA LYS A 50 6.68 -8.01 4.41
C LYS A 50 5.88 -7.11 3.49
N LEU A 51 4.74 -6.56 3.93
CA LEU A 51 3.99 -5.55 3.18
C LEU A 51 4.77 -4.23 3.20
N LYS A 52 5.06 -3.64 2.03
CA LYS A 52 5.91 -2.44 1.95
C LYS A 52 5.12 -1.15 2.16
N LYS A 53 5.59 -0.28 3.07
CA LYS A 53 5.02 1.04 3.36
C LYS A 53 5.24 2.07 2.24
N GLU A 54 6.28 1.93 1.44
CA GLU A 54 6.65 2.93 0.44
C GLU A 54 6.03 2.62 -0.93
N SER A 55 5.10 3.47 -1.39
CA SER A 55 4.62 3.46 -2.78
C SER A 55 5.76 3.83 -3.74
N LYS A 56 5.82 3.18 -4.91
CA LYS A 56 6.87 3.43 -5.94
C LYS A 56 6.86 4.87 -6.44
N LYS A 57 5.75 5.60 -6.26
CA LYS A 57 5.63 7.03 -6.57
C LYS A 57 6.66 7.89 -5.84
N ASN A 58 6.93 7.61 -4.56
CA ASN A 58 7.99 8.30 -3.81
C ASN A 58 9.39 7.89 -4.28
N LYS A 59 9.58 6.63 -4.67
CA LYS A 59 10.84 6.13 -5.25
C LYS A 59 11.24 6.84 -6.55
N LYS A 60 10.26 7.25 -7.37
CA LYS A 60 10.49 8.05 -8.59
C LYS A 60 10.88 9.50 -8.30
N LYS A 61 10.34 10.11 -7.23
CA LYS A 61 10.74 11.47 -6.80
C LYS A 61 12.15 11.48 -6.21
N ASP A 62 12.51 10.45 -5.45
CA ASP A 62 13.83 10.34 -4.82
C ASP A 62 14.95 10.12 -5.86
N LYS A 63 14.70 9.29 -6.89
CA LYS A 63 15.62 9.10 -8.02
C LYS A 63 15.84 10.34 -8.91
N LYS A 64 14.95 11.33 -8.85
CA LYS A 64 15.07 12.57 -9.67
C LYS A 64 15.88 13.66 -8.95
N LYS A 65 16.27 13.44 -7.69
CA LYS A 65 17.00 14.38 -6.84
C LYS A 65 18.47 14.01 -6.63
N LYS A 66 18.99 12.98 -7.31
CA LYS A 66 20.37 12.50 -7.20
C LYS A 66 21.07 12.57 -8.55
#